data_AF-A0A7H9BF36-F1
#
_entry.id   AF-A0A7H9BF36-F1
#
_cell.length_a   1.000
_cell.length_b   1.000
_cell.length_c   1.000
_cell.angle_alpha   90.00
_cell.angle_beta   90.00
_cell.angle_gamma   90.00
#
_symmetry.space_group_name_H-M   'P 1'
#
loop_
_entity.id
_entity.type
_entity.pdbx_description
1 polymer ?
#
loop_
_entity_poly.entity_id
_entity_poly.type
_entity_poly.pdbx_seq_one_letter_code
_entity_poly.pdbx_strand_id
1 'polypeptide(L)'
;MELIEMTVAVANQVYKCGHAHLADQLDESKEHLATLMNSAKDTLCPECCRVEFQLLELDCQAYANLQHMSSEMSAFVIEVSGITEPLSSILALNDYHQRAPSIDELTPGGEAFDLPHSVWRKEFWFANTTDPVHVVMLMDHLKQEMDWLASYMPSGKAGMHFGRFIG
;
A
#
# COMPACT_ATOMS: atom_id res chain seq x y z
N MET A 1 -27.38 -30.20 -31.47
CA MET A 1 -27.39 -28.99 -30.63
C MET A 1 -25.99 -28.90 -30.05
N GLU A 2 -25.08 -28.24 -30.78
CA GLU A 2 -23.69 -28.08 -30.37
C GLU A 2 -23.63 -27.00 -29.30
N LEU A 3 -23.00 -27.33 -28.17
CA LEU A 3 -22.68 -26.39 -27.11
C LEU A 3 -21.52 -25.53 -27.61
N ILE A 4 -21.79 -24.25 -27.84
CA ILE A 4 -20.76 -23.26 -28.12
C ILE A 4 -20.00 -23.05 -26.80
N GLU A 5 -18.78 -23.58 -26.73
CA GLU A 5 -17.79 -23.16 -25.72
C GLU A 5 -17.48 -21.69 -25.97
N MET A 6 -18.12 -20.80 -25.21
CA MET A 6 -17.69 -19.41 -25.09
C MET A 6 -16.39 -19.39 -24.27
N THR A 7 -15.25 -19.64 -24.91
CA THR A 7 -13.97 -19.17 -24.39
C THR A 7 -14.02 -17.65 -24.39
N VAL A 8 -14.36 -17.07 -23.24
CA VAL A 8 -14.14 -15.65 -22.99
C VAL A 8 -12.63 -15.45 -23.10
N ALA A 9 -12.19 -14.78 -24.16
CA ALA A 9 -10.82 -14.34 -24.28
C ALA A 9 -10.56 -13.36 -23.15
N VAL A 10 -9.94 -13.83 -22.06
CA VAL A 10 -9.43 -12.95 -21.01
C VAL A 10 -8.31 -12.16 -21.68
N ALA A 11 -8.56 -10.89 -21.99
CA ALA A 11 -7.51 -10.00 -22.45
C ALA A 11 -6.45 -9.99 -21.35
N ASN A 12 -5.25 -10.47 -21.64
CA ASN A 12 -4.13 -10.38 -20.70
C ASN A 12 -3.85 -8.88 -20.48
N GLN A 13 -4.32 -8.36 -19.36
CA GLN A 13 -3.91 -7.04 -18.90
C GLN A 13 -2.40 -7.10 -18.62
N VAL A 14 -1.69 -6.03 -18.95
CA VAL A 14 -0.25 -5.94 -18.75
C VAL A 14 0.12 -4.63 -18.09
N TYR A 15 1.12 -4.67 -17.23
CA TYR A 15 1.77 -3.48 -16.71
C TYR A 15 2.55 -2.76 -17.82
N LYS A 16 3.00 -1.53 -17.57
CA LYS A 16 3.84 -0.75 -18.51
C LYS A 16 5.14 -1.47 -18.92
N CYS A 17 5.65 -2.35 -18.06
CA CYS A 17 6.82 -3.19 -18.33
C CYS A 17 6.55 -4.43 -19.21
N GLY A 18 5.29 -4.70 -19.56
CA GLY A 18 4.90 -5.88 -20.34
C GLY A 18 4.65 -7.15 -19.52
N HIS A 19 4.89 -7.15 -18.21
CA HIS A 19 4.54 -8.26 -17.33
C HIS A 19 3.03 -8.35 -17.11
N ALA A 20 2.53 -9.57 -16.88
CA ALA A 20 1.11 -9.84 -16.67
C ALA A 20 0.55 -9.08 -15.46
N HIS A 21 -0.66 -8.58 -15.62
CA HIS A 21 -1.47 -7.94 -14.58
C HIS A 21 -2.66 -8.85 -14.29
N LEU A 22 -2.75 -9.33 -13.05
CA LEU A 22 -3.66 -10.42 -12.65
C LEU A 22 -4.73 -9.97 -11.65
N ALA A 23 -5.09 -8.68 -11.61
CA ALA A 23 -6.06 -8.18 -10.63
C ALA A 23 -7.45 -8.83 -10.77
N ASP A 24 -7.86 -9.14 -12.00
CA ASP A 24 -9.16 -9.77 -12.30
C ASP A 24 -9.26 -11.24 -11.83
N GLN A 25 -8.17 -11.82 -11.31
CA GLN A 25 -8.12 -13.19 -10.77
C GLN A 25 -8.27 -13.23 -9.25
N LEU A 26 -8.44 -12.08 -8.60
CA LEU A 26 -8.61 -12.01 -7.16
C LEU A 26 -10.05 -12.37 -6.75
N ASP A 27 -10.18 -12.96 -5.57
CA ASP A 27 -11.47 -13.22 -4.92
C ASP A 27 -12.19 -11.92 -4.54
N GLU A 28 -13.52 -11.96 -4.42
CA GLU A 28 -14.37 -10.81 -4.06
C GLU A 28 -13.96 -10.21 -2.70
N SER A 29 -13.46 -11.04 -1.77
CA SER A 29 -12.92 -10.59 -0.49
C SER A 29 -11.70 -9.65 -0.60
N LYS A 30 -11.14 -9.51 -1.81
CA LYS A 30 -9.95 -8.71 -2.13
C LYS A 30 -10.26 -7.54 -3.08
N GLU A 31 -11.48 -7.02 -3.05
CA GLU A 31 -11.91 -5.88 -3.88
C GLU A 31 -10.99 -4.65 -3.71
N HIS A 32 -10.57 -4.37 -2.47
CA HIS A 32 -9.66 -3.25 -2.20
C HIS A 32 -8.28 -3.47 -2.84
N LEU A 33 -7.71 -4.67 -2.70
CA LEU A 33 -6.47 -5.06 -3.37
C LEU A 33 -6.59 -4.95 -4.90
N ALA A 34 -7.71 -5.38 -5.48
CA ALA A 34 -7.94 -5.25 -6.92
C ALA A 34 -7.96 -3.78 -7.35
N THR A 35 -8.52 -2.88 -6.54
CA THR A 35 -8.50 -1.43 -6.80
C THR A 35 -7.07 -0.88 -6.79
N LEU A 36 -6.26 -1.25 -5.80
CA LEU A 36 -4.84 -0.86 -5.71
C LEU A 36 -4.02 -1.39 -6.89
N MET A 37 -4.25 -2.63 -7.31
CA MET A 37 -3.57 -3.19 -8.47
C MET A 37 -3.99 -2.49 -9.77
N ASN A 38 -5.27 -2.15 -9.91
CA ASN A 38 -5.80 -1.48 -11.08
C ASN A 38 -5.32 -0.03 -11.22
N SER A 39 -5.18 0.71 -10.12
CA SER A 39 -4.65 2.08 -10.15
C SER A 39 -3.18 2.12 -10.61
N ALA A 40 -2.42 1.06 -10.31
CA ALA A 40 -1.01 0.94 -10.66
C ALA A 40 -0.76 0.32 -12.05
N LYS A 41 -1.79 -0.06 -12.82
CA LYS A 41 -1.63 -0.83 -14.07
C LYS A 41 -0.74 -0.13 -15.12
N ASP A 42 -0.80 1.20 -15.19
CA ASP A 42 -0.05 2.00 -16.16
C ASP A 42 1.38 2.33 -15.69
N THR A 43 1.85 1.66 -14.64
CA THR A 43 3.18 1.83 -14.02
C THR A 43 4.02 0.54 -14.12
N LEU A 44 5.22 0.55 -13.53
CA LEU A 44 6.05 -0.65 -13.44
C LEU A 44 5.41 -1.68 -12.50
N CYS A 45 5.52 -2.95 -12.84
CA CYS A 45 4.96 -4.02 -12.00
C CYS A 45 5.76 -4.16 -10.69
N PRO A 46 5.21 -4.84 -9.66
CA PRO A 46 5.90 -5.04 -8.39
C PRO A 46 7.28 -5.70 -8.53
N GLU A 47 7.42 -6.67 -9.43
CA GLU A 47 8.70 -7.35 -9.68
C GLU A 47 9.77 -6.39 -10.19
N CYS A 48 9.44 -5.57 -11.20
CA CYS A 48 10.37 -4.59 -11.74
C CYS A 48 10.78 -3.56 -10.70
N CYS A 49 9.84 -3.10 -9.86
CA CYS A 49 10.17 -2.19 -8.77
C CYS A 49 11.14 -2.83 -7.78
N ARG A 50 10.94 -4.11 -7.45
CA ARG A 50 11.80 -4.85 -6.54
C ARG A 50 13.24 -4.96 -7.04
N VAL A 51 13.41 -5.22 -8.33
CA VAL A 51 14.73 -5.26 -8.98
C VAL A 51 15.45 -3.92 -8.83
N GLU A 52 14.75 -2.80 -9.04
CA GLU A 52 15.34 -1.46 -8.85
C GLU A 52 15.79 -1.23 -7.40
N PHE A 53 14.96 -1.58 -6.41
CA PHE A 53 15.36 -1.49 -4.99
C PHE A 53 16.60 -2.32 -4.68
N GLN A 54 16.68 -3.54 -5.22
CA GLN A 54 17.85 -4.43 -5.02
C GLN A 54 19.11 -3.87 -5.67
N LEU A 55 19.01 -3.32 -6.90
CA LEU A 55 20.14 -2.71 -7.60
C LEU A 55 20.68 -1.47 -6.89
N LEU A 56 19.79 -0.72 -6.24
CA LEU A 56 20.15 0.50 -5.50
C LEU A 56 20.48 0.22 -4.02
N GLU A 57 20.45 -1.04 -3.59
CA GLU A 57 20.67 -1.45 -2.19
C GLU A 57 19.76 -0.68 -1.20
N LEU A 58 18.55 -0.34 -1.62
CA LEU A 58 17.59 0.41 -0.82
C LEU A 58 16.71 -0.54 0.00
N ASP A 59 16.59 -0.22 1.29
CA ASP A 59 15.75 -0.98 2.22
C ASP A 59 14.36 -0.33 2.37
N CYS A 60 13.48 -0.63 1.41
CA CYS A 60 12.09 -0.17 1.45
C CYS A 60 11.28 -0.97 2.47
N GLN A 61 10.62 -0.25 3.38
CA GLN A 61 9.93 -0.79 4.55
C GLN A 61 8.58 -0.09 4.75
N ALA A 62 7.55 -0.80 5.21
CA ALA A 62 6.25 -0.22 5.58
C ALA A 62 5.89 -0.50 7.03
N TYR A 63 5.29 0.50 7.66
CA TYR A 63 4.92 0.50 9.07
C TYR A 63 3.44 0.85 9.19
N ALA A 64 2.65 -0.07 9.72
CA ALA A 64 1.23 0.13 10.00
C ALA A 64 1.00 0.31 11.50
N ASN A 65 0.50 1.46 11.91
CA ASN A 65 0.30 1.82 13.33
C ASN A 65 -1.07 2.44 13.56
N LEU A 66 -1.53 2.39 14.82
CA LEU A 66 -2.66 3.18 15.28
C LEU A 66 -2.14 4.52 15.79
N GLN A 67 -2.79 5.62 15.41
CA GLN A 67 -2.47 6.94 15.95
C GLN A 67 -3.70 7.66 16.47
N HIS A 68 -3.50 8.33 17.60
CA HIS A 68 -4.47 9.25 18.18
C HIS A 68 -4.36 10.60 17.48
N MET A 69 -5.37 10.94 16.68
CA MET A 69 -5.35 12.18 15.90
C MET A 69 -5.98 13.34 16.67
N SER A 70 -7.02 13.05 17.45
CA SER A 70 -7.67 13.99 18.36
C SER A 70 -8.47 13.23 19.42
N SER A 71 -9.03 13.96 20.39
CA SER A 71 -9.89 13.37 21.44
C SER A 71 -11.05 12.53 20.89
N GLU A 72 -11.50 12.79 19.66
CA GLU A 72 -12.64 12.13 19.04
C GLU A 72 -12.26 11.20 17.88
N MET A 73 -11.03 11.28 17.39
CA MET A 73 -10.61 10.61 16.15
C MET A 73 -9.30 9.84 16.34
N SER A 74 -9.26 8.66 15.72
CA SER A 74 -8.04 7.87 15.55
C SER A 74 -7.86 7.54 14.07
N ALA A 75 -6.66 7.11 13.70
CA ALA A 75 -6.39 6.62 12.36
C ALA A 75 -5.49 5.39 12.41
N PHE A 76 -5.77 4.41 11.55
CA PHE A 76 -4.70 3.52 11.13
C PHE A 76 -3.83 4.26 10.12
N VAL A 77 -2.53 4.17 10.26
CA VAL A 77 -1.57 4.91 9.47
C VAL A 77 -0.58 3.93 8.88
N ILE A 78 -0.39 4.01 7.57
CA ILE A 78 0.72 3.35 6.89
C ILE A 78 1.76 4.41 6.56
N GLU A 79 3.01 4.17 6.97
CA GLU A 79 4.18 4.95 6.58
C GLU A 79 5.16 4.06 5.84
N VAL A 80 5.60 4.49 4.65
CA VAL A 80 6.55 3.76 3.82
C VAL A 80 7.83 4.57 3.69
N SER A 81 8.96 3.96 4.05
CA SER A 81 10.30 4.57 4.05
C SER A 81 11.21 3.90 3.04
N GLY A 82 12.33 4.55 2.69
CA GLY A 82 13.33 4.00 1.77
C GLY A 82 12.82 3.91 0.32
N ILE A 83 11.91 4.81 -0.05
CA ILE A 83 11.24 4.83 -1.36
C ILE A 83 12.11 5.49 -2.43
N THR A 84 12.06 4.94 -3.64
CA THR A 84 12.54 5.55 -4.89
C THR A 84 11.48 5.45 -5.98
N GLU A 85 11.66 6.17 -7.08
CA GLU A 85 10.92 5.89 -8.32
C GLU A 85 11.20 4.44 -8.76
N PRO A 86 10.19 3.72 -9.29
CA PRO A 86 8.84 4.20 -9.65
C PRO A 86 7.81 4.16 -8.50
N LEU A 87 8.15 3.59 -7.34
CA LEU A 87 7.17 3.31 -6.29
C LEU A 87 6.58 4.59 -5.70
N SER A 88 7.34 5.68 -5.59
CA SER A 88 6.82 7.00 -5.20
C SER A 88 5.63 7.46 -6.07
N SER A 89 5.73 7.32 -7.39
CA SER A 89 4.63 7.66 -8.31
C SER A 89 3.41 6.78 -8.08
N ILE A 90 3.60 5.49 -7.80
CA ILE A 90 2.53 4.53 -7.53
C ILE A 90 1.82 4.86 -6.21
N LEU A 91 2.58 5.22 -5.17
CA LEU A 91 2.05 5.64 -3.88
C LEU A 91 1.22 6.93 -4.02
N ALA A 92 1.70 7.91 -4.78
CA ALA A 92 0.95 9.13 -5.07
C ALA A 92 -0.40 8.87 -5.76
N LEU A 93 -0.48 7.89 -6.67
CA LEU A 93 -1.73 7.49 -7.32
C LEU A 93 -2.73 6.80 -6.37
N ASN A 94 -2.27 6.38 -5.19
CA ASN A 94 -3.05 5.65 -4.20
C ASN A 94 -3.24 6.45 -2.90
N ASP A 95 -3.25 7.78 -3.00
CA ASP A 95 -3.50 8.74 -1.92
C ASP A 95 -2.48 8.70 -0.77
N TYR A 96 -1.25 8.26 -1.05
CA TYR A 96 -0.14 8.49 -0.13
C TYR A 96 0.45 9.87 -0.38
N HIS A 97 0.82 10.54 0.71
CA HIS A 97 1.43 11.87 0.68
C HIS A 97 2.76 11.86 1.42
N GLN A 98 3.69 12.70 0.97
CA GLN A 98 4.95 12.87 1.69
C GLN A 98 4.72 13.62 3.01
N ARG A 99 5.25 13.04 4.09
CA ARG A 99 5.15 13.55 5.46
C ARG A 99 6.45 13.30 6.21
N ALA A 100 6.64 13.98 7.34
CA ALA A 100 7.63 13.54 8.32
C ALA A 100 7.17 12.20 8.94
N PRO A 101 8.09 11.33 9.39
CA PRO A 101 7.72 10.07 10.04
C PRO A 101 7.08 10.34 11.40
N SER A 102 6.21 9.43 11.82
CA SER A 102 5.68 9.44 13.18
C SER A 102 6.73 8.99 14.18
N ILE A 103 6.68 9.58 15.37
CA ILE A 103 7.55 9.18 16.49
C ILE A 103 6.87 8.07 17.31
N ASP A 104 5.57 8.25 17.59
CA ASP A 104 4.77 7.32 18.39
C ASP A 104 3.26 7.47 18.08
N GLU A 105 2.40 6.81 18.86
CA GLU A 105 0.94 6.84 18.71
C GLU A 105 0.32 8.23 18.95
N LEU A 106 1.00 9.11 19.69
CA LEU A 106 0.50 10.43 20.11
C LEU A 106 1.16 11.58 19.35
N THR A 107 2.20 11.28 18.58
CA THR A 107 3.00 12.26 17.84
C THR A 107 3.01 11.90 16.35
N PRO A 108 1.92 12.20 15.62
CA PRO A 108 1.84 11.98 14.18
C PRO A 108 2.89 12.73 13.39
N GLY A 109 3.27 12.15 12.25
CA GLY A 109 4.12 12.79 11.25
C GLY A 109 3.56 14.13 10.78
N GLY A 110 4.37 15.18 10.85
CA GLY A 110 4.03 16.52 10.37
C GLY A 110 4.18 16.70 8.86
N GLU A 111 4.04 17.94 8.40
CA GLU A 111 4.33 18.33 7.02
C GLU A 111 5.76 17.92 6.62
N ALA A 112 5.92 17.52 5.35
CA ALA A 112 7.24 17.20 4.82
C ALA A 112 8.06 18.49 4.72
N PHE A 113 9.05 18.64 5.60
CA PHE A 113 10.16 19.54 5.32
C PHE A 113 11.11 18.82 4.35
N ASP A 114 11.79 19.55 3.45
CA ASP A 114 12.80 19.02 2.51
C ASP A 114 13.91 18.27 3.27
N LEU A 115 13.63 17.02 3.66
CA LEU A 115 14.43 16.23 4.58
C LEU A 115 14.72 14.86 3.96
N PRO A 116 15.92 14.31 4.18
CA PRO A 116 16.32 12.99 3.71
C PRO A 116 15.56 11.82 4.38
N HIS A 117 14.60 12.11 5.26
CA HIS A 117 13.86 11.12 6.05
C HIS A 117 12.34 11.25 5.89
N SER A 118 11.84 11.81 4.78
CA SER A 118 10.41 11.83 4.51
C SER A 118 9.88 10.41 4.27
N VAL A 119 8.62 10.21 4.63
CA VAL A 119 7.88 8.96 4.40
C VAL A 119 6.71 9.23 3.49
N TRP A 120 6.28 8.20 2.78
CA TRP A 120 4.99 8.21 2.12
C TRP A 120 3.94 7.69 3.08
N ARG A 121 2.96 8.53 3.40
CA ARG A 121 1.99 8.31 4.45
C ARG A 121 0.56 8.28 3.91
N LYS A 122 -0.22 7.30 4.37
CA LYS A 122 -1.67 7.23 4.14
C LYS A 122 -2.39 6.97 5.46
N GLU A 123 -3.53 7.60 5.62
CA GLU A 123 -4.29 7.61 6.87
C GLU A 123 -5.72 7.09 6.65
N PHE A 124 -6.15 6.19 7.51
CA PHE A 124 -7.47 5.59 7.51
C PHE A 124 -8.20 6.03 8.78
N TRP A 125 -8.89 7.15 8.69
CA TRP A 125 -9.53 7.82 9.82
C TRP A 125 -10.81 7.13 10.26
N PHE A 126 -11.05 7.10 11.58
CA PHE A 126 -12.29 6.66 12.17
C PHE A 126 -12.57 7.39 13.49
N ALA A 127 -13.84 7.55 13.84
CA ALA A 127 -14.22 8.14 15.13
C ALA A 127 -13.96 7.14 16.26
N ASN A 128 -13.56 7.62 17.44
CA ASN A 128 -13.34 6.79 18.63
C ASN A 128 -14.62 6.07 19.11
N THR A 129 -15.79 6.55 18.66
CA THR A 129 -17.10 5.94 18.92
C THR A 129 -17.57 5.00 17.81
N THR A 130 -16.74 4.75 16.80
CA THR A 130 -17.06 3.81 15.70
C THR A 130 -17.31 2.41 16.27
N ASP A 131 -18.33 1.73 15.76
CA ASP A 131 -18.61 0.35 16.15
C ASP A 131 -17.36 -0.52 15.90
N PRO A 132 -16.91 -1.33 16.87
CA PRO A 132 -15.73 -2.18 16.72
C PRO A 132 -15.77 -3.07 15.47
N VAL A 133 -16.95 -3.50 15.00
CA VAL A 133 -17.09 -4.30 13.77
C VAL A 133 -16.55 -3.53 12.56
N HIS A 134 -16.84 -2.23 12.45
CA HIS A 134 -16.35 -1.41 11.34
C HIS A 134 -14.85 -1.15 11.45
N VAL A 135 -14.31 -1.05 12.66
CA VAL A 135 -12.85 -0.96 12.87
C VAL A 135 -12.15 -2.24 12.41
N VAL A 136 -12.73 -3.41 12.69
CA VAL A 136 -12.19 -4.70 12.20
C VAL A 136 -12.24 -4.79 10.67
N MET A 137 -13.33 -4.36 10.03
CA MET A 137 -13.38 -4.30 8.56
C MET A 137 -12.30 -3.38 7.98
N LEU A 138 -12.05 -2.23 8.63
CA LEU A 138 -10.98 -1.32 8.23
C LEU A 138 -9.59 -1.97 8.38
N MET A 139 -9.38 -2.79 9.41
CA MET A 139 -8.14 -3.56 9.55
C MET A 139 -7.94 -4.56 8.41
N ASP A 140 -9.00 -5.12 7.84
CA ASP A 140 -8.87 -6.01 6.68
C ASP A 140 -8.47 -5.25 5.42
N HIS A 141 -8.93 -4.00 5.24
CA HIS A 141 -8.43 -3.11 4.19
C HIS A 141 -6.94 -2.78 4.41
N LEU A 142 -6.55 -2.48 5.65
CA LEU A 142 -5.17 -2.22 6.02
C LEU A 142 -4.24 -3.40 5.69
N LYS A 143 -4.68 -4.64 5.96
CA LYS A 143 -3.92 -5.84 5.59
C LYS A 143 -3.75 -5.98 4.08
N GLN A 144 -4.78 -5.66 3.30
CA GLN A 144 -4.71 -5.69 1.83
C GLN A 144 -3.73 -4.66 1.29
N GLU A 145 -3.71 -3.44 1.84
CA GLU A 145 -2.71 -2.40 1.53
C GLU A 145 -1.29 -2.87 1.85
N MET A 146 -1.08 -3.44 3.04
CA MET A 146 0.24 -3.93 3.45
C MET A 146 0.71 -5.09 2.57
N ASP A 147 -0.16 -6.06 2.27
CA ASP A 147 0.16 -7.16 1.36
C ASP A 147 0.45 -6.68 -0.07
N TRP A 148 -0.26 -5.65 -0.54
CA TRP A 148 0.01 -4.98 -1.81
C TRP A 148 1.40 -4.33 -1.80
N LEU A 149 1.71 -3.51 -0.79
CA LEU A 149 3.01 -2.85 -0.64
C LEU A 149 4.17 -3.85 -0.57
N ALA A 150 3.99 -4.95 0.18
CA ALA A 150 4.99 -6.01 0.28
C ALA A 150 5.35 -6.63 -1.07
N SER A 151 4.44 -6.62 -2.06
CA SER A 151 4.77 -7.14 -3.39
C SER A 151 5.83 -6.31 -4.12
N TYR A 152 5.95 -5.01 -3.79
CA TYR A 152 6.91 -4.07 -4.33
C TYR A 152 8.25 -4.03 -3.56
N MET A 153 8.26 -4.47 -2.29
CA MET A 153 9.44 -4.37 -1.43
C MET A 153 10.48 -5.45 -1.71
N PRO A 154 11.80 -5.15 -1.58
CA PRO A 154 12.88 -6.12 -1.74
C PRO A 154 12.80 -7.26 -0.70
N SER A 155 12.41 -6.92 0.52
CA SER A 155 12.24 -7.86 1.65
C SER A 155 10.88 -8.56 1.67
N GLY A 156 10.01 -8.27 0.71
CA GLY A 156 8.65 -8.79 0.68
C GLY A 156 7.90 -8.51 1.99
N LYS A 157 7.19 -9.52 2.51
CA LYS A 157 6.45 -9.43 3.78
C LYS A 157 7.34 -9.18 5.00
N ALA A 158 8.63 -9.49 4.94
CA ALA A 158 9.55 -9.23 6.05
C ALA A 158 9.85 -7.72 6.23
N GLY A 159 9.53 -6.90 5.21
CA GLY A 159 9.62 -5.44 5.28
C GLY A 159 8.39 -4.75 5.88
N MET A 160 7.37 -5.52 6.28
CA MET A 160 6.14 -5.01 6.90
C MET A 160 6.24 -5.08 8.42
N HIS A 161 5.85 -3.99 9.08
CA HIS A 161 5.80 -3.91 10.54
C HIS A 161 4.42 -3.44 11.01
N PHE A 162 3.93 -4.01 12.10
CA PHE A 162 2.69 -3.61 12.76
C PHE A 162 2.99 -3.20 14.19
N GLY A 163 2.46 -2.05 14.63
CA GLY A 163 2.69 -1.55 16.00
C GLY A 163 4.14 -1.16 16.28
N ARG A 164 4.87 -0.73 15.25
CA ARG A 164 6.25 -0.27 15.32
C ARG A 164 6.42 1.02 14.53
N PHE A 165 7.15 1.97 15.10
CA PHE A 165 7.49 3.24 14.45
C PHE A 165 8.90 3.18 13.83
N ILE A 166 9.13 4.05 12.85
CA ILE A 166 10.44 4.21 12.20
C ILE A 166 11.43 4.70 13.26
N GLY A 167 12.59 4.04 13.36
CA GLY A 167 13.63 4.32 14.35
C GLY A 167 15.01 4.45 13.73
#